data_AF-A0A161MB48-F1
#
_entry.id   AF-A0A161MB48-F1
#
_cell.length_a   1.000
_cell.length_b   1.000
_cell.length_c   1.000
_cell.angle_alpha   90.00
_cell.angle_beta   90.00
_cell.angle_gamma   90.00
#
_symmetry.space_group_name_H-M   'P 1'
#
loop_
_entity.id
_entity.type
_entity.pdbx_description
1 polymer ?
#
loop_
_entity_poly.entity_id
_entity_poly.type
_entity_poly.pdbx_seq_one_letter_code
_entity_poly.pdbx_strand_id
1 'polypeptide(L)'
;IVSATGVEPNVDFIKDTGVELASDGGIKVDMNLESSLKDVYAAGDACTCSWDLAEHWLQMRLWTQARQMGTYAAKAMHCSVNKEEFWQDFCFELFTHVTSFFGMKVVLLGLFNGQRLDNSYEILLR
;
A
#
# COMPACT_ATOMS: atom_id res chain seq x y z
N ILE A 1 0.50 -1.73 29.36
CA ILE A 1 -0.16 -2.65 28.40
C ILE A 1 0.16 -2.15 27.00
N VAL A 2 0.55 -3.03 26.07
CA VAL A 2 0.77 -2.70 24.65
C VAL A 2 -0.28 -3.47 23.84
N SER A 3 -1.00 -2.80 22.93
CA SER A 3 -1.92 -3.43 21.99
C SER A 3 -1.37 -3.29 20.58
N ALA A 4 -1.09 -4.42 19.92
CA ALA A 4 -0.48 -4.49 18.60
C ALA A 4 -1.11 -5.63 17.77
N THR A 5 -2.44 -5.68 17.73
CA THR A 5 -3.23 -6.74 17.08
C THR A 5 -3.54 -6.46 15.60
N GLY A 6 -3.10 -5.31 15.08
CA GLY A 6 -3.42 -4.85 13.73
C GLY A 6 -3.88 -3.40 13.73
N VAL A 7 -4.12 -2.87 12.53
CA VAL A 7 -4.65 -1.53 12.29
C VAL A 7 -5.72 -1.60 11.20
N GLU A 8 -6.70 -0.69 11.28
CA GLU A 8 -7.75 -0.53 10.28
C GLU A 8 -7.65 0.88 9.67
N PRO A 9 -7.99 1.07 8.38
CA PRO A 9 -8.00 2.38 7.75
C PRO A 9 -8.96 3.35 8.46
N ASN A 10 -8.45 4.51 8.88
CA ASN A 10 -9.26 5.52 9.54
C ASN A 10 -9.92 6.47 8.51
N VAL A 11 -11.06 6.05 7.97
CA VAL A 11 -11.76 6.75 6.87
C VAL A 11 -13.20 7.13 7.20
N ASP A 12 -13.61 7.01 8.47
CA ASP A 12 -15.00 7.24 8.90
C ASP A 12 -15.51 8.64 8.55
N PHE A 13 -14.62 9.64 8.62
CA PHE A 13 -14.93 11.04 8.37
C PHE A 13 -15.33 11.36 6.93
N ILE A 14 -15.12 10.44 5.98
CA ILE A 14 -15.45 10.61 4.55
C ILE A 14 -16.46 9.59 4.04
N LYS A 15 -17.01 8.70 4.88
CA LYS A 15 -17.95 7.66 4.44
C LYS A 15 -19.19 8.22 3.71
N ASP A 16 -19.66 9.39 4.11
CA ASP A 16 -20.85 10.03 3.53
C ASP A 16 -20.57 10.78 2.21
N THR A 17 -19.31 10.83 1.76
CA THR A 17 -18.93 11.51 0.49
C THR A 17 -19.27 10.71 -0.75
N GLY A 18 -19.59 9.42 -0.62
CA GLY A 18 -19.76 8.50 -1.75
C GLY A 18 -18.45 7.97 -2.34
N VAL A 19 -17.31 8.20 -1.69
CA VAL A 19 -16.03 7.60 -2.08
C VAL A 19 -16.10 6.07 -2.02
N GLU A 20 -15.52 5.39 -3.01
CA GLU A 20 -15.44 3.93 -3.02
C GLU A 20 -14.41 3.43 -2.00
N LEU A 21 -14.81 2.45 -1.19
CA LEU A 21 -13.92 1.74 -0.26
C LEU A 21 -13.62 0.33 -0.77
N ALA A 22 -12.41 -0.15 -0.52
CA ALA A 22 -12.01 -1.53 -0.75
C ALA A 22 -12.55 -2.46 0.34
N SER A 23 -12.39 -3.77 0.15
CA SER A 23 -12.87 -4.79 1.09
C SER A 23 -12.23 -4.73 2.47
N ASP A 24 -11.03 -4.14 2.58
CA ASP A 24 -10.33 -3.89 3.85
C ASP A 24 -10.68 -2.55 4.49
N GLY A 25 -11.65 -1.82 3.92
CA GLY A 25 -12.12 -0.52 4.41
C GLY A 25 -11.26 0.68 3.98
N GLY A 26 -10.17 0.48 3.25
CA GLY A 26 -9.35 1.59 2.74
C GLY A 26 -10.02 2.31 1.58
N ILE A 27 -9.73 3.60 1.39
CA ILE A 27 -10.14 4.36 0.20
C ILE A 27 -9.58 3.65 -1.03
N LYS A 28 -10.44 3.19 -1.92
CA LYS A 28 -10.00 2.51 -3.14
C LYS A 28 -9.35 3.54 -4.07
N VAL A 29 -8.12 3.27 -4.49
CA VAL A 29 -7.35 4.18 -5.37
C VAL A 29 -6.82 3.49 -6.61
N ASP A 30 -6.73 4.23 -7.70
CA ASP A 30 -6.17 3.79 -8.98
C ASP A 30 -4.63 3.88 -9.01
N MET A 31 -4.03 3.64 -10.18
CA MET A 31 -2.57 3.74 -10.37
C MET A 31 -2.02 5.16 -10.20
N ASN A 32 -2.85 6.20 -10.17
CA ASN A 32 -2.46 7.58 -9.87
C ASN A 32 -2.61 7.93 -8.39
N LEU A 33 -3.06 6.97 -7.58
CA LEU A 33 -3.53 7.17 -6.21
C LEU A 33 -4.77 8.08 -6.11
N GLU A 34 -5.51 8.22 -7.21
CA GLU A 34 -6.77 8.95 -7.25
C GLU A 34 -7.90 8.04 -6.78
N SER A 35 -8.80 8.60 -5.97
CA SER A 35 -10.00 7.90 -5.51
C SER A 35 -11.07 7.88 -6.60
N SER A 36 -12.25 7.30 -6.30
CA SER A 36 -13.41 7.41 -7.20
C SER A 36 -13.96 8.83 -7.32
N LEU A 37 -13.59 9.74 -6.42
CA LEU A 37 -13.93 11.15 -6.48
C LEU A 37 -12.83 11.90 -7.22
N LYS A 38 -13.22 12.60 -8.28
CA LYS A 38 -12.31 13.38 -9.12
C LYS A 38 -11.53 14.41 -8.30
N ASP A 39 -10.24 14.53 -8.59
CA ASP A 39 -9.29 15.45 -7.95
C ASP A 39 -9.10 15.18 -6.44
N VAL A 40 -9.54 14.01 -5.94
CA VAL A 40 -9.37 13.55 -4.56
C VAL A 40 -8.46 12.33 -4.56
N TYR A 41 -7.30 12.48 -3.92
CA TYR A 41 -6.26 11.45 -3.84
C TYR A 41 -6.13 10.93 -2.41
N ALA A 42 -5.67 9.69 -2.27
CA ALA A 42 -5.38 9.10 -0.97
C ALA A 42 -4.07 8.30 -1.01
N ALA A 43 -3.33 8.34 0.10
CA ALA A 43 -2.02 7.72 0.21
C ALA A 43 -1.80 7.10 1.59
N GLY A 44 -0.91 6.12 1.66
CA GLY A 44 -0.49 5.48 2.91
C GLY A 44 -1.58 4.59 3.53
N ASP A 45 -1.70 4.66 4.85
CA ASP A 45 -2.48 3.67 5.61
C ASP A 45 -4.01 3.79 5.40
N ALA A 46 -4.47 4.90 4.81
CA ALA A 46 -5.88 5.18 4.61
C ALA A 46 -6.48 4.57 3.32
N CYS A 47 -5.66 4.17 2.34
CA CYS A 47 -6.14 3.79 1.00
C CYS A 47 -5.72 2.40 0.56
N THR A 48 -6.40 1.78 -0.38
CA THR A 48 -6.09 0.45 -0.90
C THR A 48 -5.90 0.52 -2.41
N CYS A 49 -4.74 0.08 -2.86
CA CYS A 49 -4.35 0.05 -4.26
C CYS A 49 -5.23 -0.96 -5.02
N SER A 50 -5.84 -0.52 -6.13
CA SER A 50 -6.87 -1.30 -6.83
C SER A 50 -6.65 -1.51 -8.33
N TRP A 51 -5.39 -1.38 -8.78
CA TRP A 51 -4.95 -1.75 -10.12
C TRP A 51 -4.33 -3.17 -10.13
N ASP A 52 -3.83 -3.61 -11.29
CA ASP A 52 -3.11 -4.88 -11.41
C ASP A 52 -1.74 -4.79 -10.70
N LEU A 53 -1.64 -5.39 -9.53
CA LEU A 53 -0.48 -5.27 -8.65
C LEU A 53 0.63 -6.21 -9.08
N ALA A 54 1.87 -5.75 -9.01
CA ALA A 54 3.04 -6.59 -9.29
C ALA A 54 3.06 -7.86 -8.41
N GLU A 55 3.59 -8.95 -8.97
CA GLU A 55 3.56 -10.29 -8.36
C GLU A 55 4.16 -10.32 -6.95
N HIS A 56 5.20 -9.54 -6.72
CA HIS A 56 5.92 -9.48 -5.44
C HIS A 56 5.61 -8.24 -4.60
N TRP A 57 4.65 -7.43 -5.05
CA TRP A 57 4.15 -6.32 -4.26
C TRP A 57 3.05 -6.77 -3.32
N LEU A 58 3.13 -6.25 -2.10
CA LEU A 58 2.17 -6.44 -1.04
C LEU A 58 1.95 -5.08 -0.39
N GLN A 59 0.68 -4.68 -0.31
CA GLN A 59 0.33 -3.51 0.46
C GLN A 59 0.42 -3.82 1.95
N MET A 60 1.19 -3.02 2.68
CA MET A 60 1.25 -3.08 4.14
C MET A 60 1.23 -1.66 4.68
N ARG A 61 0.55 -1.48 5.81
CA ARG A 61 0.39 -0.20 6.50
C ARG A 61 1.71 0.22 7.16
N LEU A 62 2.66 0.66 6.34
CA LEU A 62 4.03 0.98 6.69
C LEU A 62 4.35 2.43 6.31
N TRP A 63 5.08 3.11 7.19
CA TRP A 63 5.61 4.45 6.94
C TRP A 63 6.37 4.57 5.60
N THR A 64 7.15 3.54 5.23
CA THR A 64 7.94 3.56 3.98
C THR A 64 7.05 3.58 2.75
N GLN A 65 5.98 2.78 2.74
CA GLN A 65 4.96 2.82 1.68
C GLN A 65 4.22 4.16 1.70
N ALA A 66 3.79 4.63 2.88
CA ALA A 66 3.11 5.91 3.01
C ALA A 66 3.93 7.09 2.45
N ARG A 67 5.24 7.11 2.70
CA ARG A 67 6.15 8.12 2.14
C ARG A 67 6.22 8.05 0.61
N GLN A 68 6.40 6.86 0.05
CA GLN A 68 6.45 6.66 -1.40
C GLN A 68 5.13 7.07 -2.05
N MET A 69 4.01 6.62 -1.49
CA MET A 69 2.66 6.97 -1.96
C MET A 69 2.41 8.48 -1.90
N GLY A 70 2.83 9.16 -0.84
CA GLY A 70 2.68 10.62 -0.74
C GLY A 70 3.43 11.38 -1.84
N THR A 71 4.69 11.02 -2.10
CA THR A 71 5.46 11.61 -3.21
C THR A 71 4.84 11.29 -4.57
N TYR A 72 4.36 10.06 -4.73
CA TYR A 72 3.76 9.58 -5.96
C TYR A 72 2.42 10.27 -6.27
N ALA A 73 1.56 10.44 -5.26
CA ALA A 73 0.31 11.19 -5.37
C ALA A 73 0.56 12.67 -5.76
N ALA A 74 1.56 13.31 -5.15
CA ALA A 74 1.93 14.69 -5.51
C ALA A 74 2.39 14.80 -6.98
N LYS A 75 3.16 13.82 -7.46
CA LYS A 75 3.57 13.75 -8.86
C LYS A 75 2.37 13.51 -9.78
N ALA A 76 1.45 12.63 -9.41
CA ALA A 76 0.22 12.37 -10.16
C ALA A 76 -0.64 13.63 -10.29
N MET A 77 -0.85 14.36 -9.18
CA MET A 77 -1.54 15.65 -9.18
C MET A 77 -0.86 16.66 -10.12
N HIS A 78 0.47 16.76 -10.08
CA HIS A 78 1.23 17.66 -10.95
C HIS A 78 1.05 17.32 -12.43
N CYS A 79 1.19 16.05 -12.80
CA CYS A 79 1.03 15.62 -14.19
C CYS A 79 -0.41 15.80 -14.67
N SER A 80 -1.41 15.52 -13.81
CA SER A 80 -2.83 15.74 -14.10
C SER A 80 -3.12 17.21 -14.45
N VAL A 81 -2.63 18.15 -13.63
CA VAL A 81 -2.82 19.59 -13.85
C VAL A 81 -2.11 20.08 -15.12
N ASN A 82 -0.88 19.61 -15.38
CA ASN A 82 -0.08 20.04 -16.52
C ASN A 82 -0.35 19.24 -17.82
N LYS A 83 -1.24 18.24 -17.77
CA LYS A 83 -1.53 17.30 -18.87
C LYS A 83 -0.28 16.57 -19.36
N GLU A 84 0.56 16.17 -18.42
CA GLU A 84 1.76 15.38 -18.68
C GLU A 84 1.47 13.90 -18.51
N GLU A 85 2.25 13.07 -19.20
CA GLU A 85 2.18 11.62 -19.05
C GLU A 85 2.74 11.19 -17.70
N PHE A 86 2.02 10.28 -17.03
CA PHE A 86 2.40 9.78 -15.72
C PHE A 86 2.71 8.28 -15.79
N TRP A 87 3.88 7.92 -15.29
CA TRP A 87 4.37 6.55 -15.28
C TRP A 87 4.48 6.01 -13.86
N GLN A 88 4.19 4.72 -13.71
CA GLN A 88 4.30 4.05 -12.43
C GLN A 88 5.74 3.97 -11.94
N ASP A 89 5.90 4.24 -10.64
CA ASP A 89 7.19 4.14 -9.98
C ASP A 89 7.48 2.68 -9.63
N PHE A 90 8.74 2.29 -9.77
CA PHE A 90 9.25 0.97 -9.39
C PHE A 90 8.99 0.63 -7.90
N CYS A 91 8.71 1.64 -7.07
CA CYS A 91 8.30 1.44 -5.67
C CYS A 91 7.06 0.54 -5.48
N PHE A 92 6.26 0.29 -6.53
CA PHE A 92 5.09 -0.58 -6.49
C PHE A 92 5.35 -2.00 -7.04
N GLU A 93 6.60 -2.39 -7.28
CA GLU A 93 6.97 -3.70 -7.83
C GLU A 93 7.29 -4.76 -6.76
N LEU A 94 7.89 -4.34 -5.63
CA LEU A 94 8.43 -5.24 -4.62
C LEU A 94 8.10 -4.76 -3.21
N PHE A 95 7.50 -5.63 -2.40
CA PHE A 95 7.40 -5.39 -0.96
C PHE A 95 8.78 -5.45 -0.31
N THR A 96 9.11 -4.45 0.50
CA THR A 96 10.33 -4.45 1.31
C THR A 96 10.03 -4.00 2.73
N HIS A 97 10.53 -4.75 3.71
CA HIS A 97 10.45 -4.39 5.12
C HIS A 97 11.72 -4.77 5.86
N VAL A 98 12.24 -3.85 6.67
CA VAL A 98 13.44 -4.06 7.47
C VAL A 98 13.14 -3.66 8.90
N THR A 99 13.40 -4.58 9.82
CA THR A 99 13.30 -4.34 11.26
C THR A 99 14.47 -5.01 12.00
N SER A 100 14.56 -4.79 13.31
CA SER A 100 15.58 -5.40 14.18
C SER A 100 14.94 -5.99 15.41
N PHE A 101 15.36 -7.20 15.79
CA PHE A 101 14.89 -7.88 16.98
C PHE A 101 16.06 -8.51 17.72
N PHE A 102 16.27 -8.14 18.99
CA PHE A 102 17.43 -8.55 19.79
C PHE A 102 18.80 -8.38 19.09
N GLY A 103 18.95 -7.28 18.33
CA GLY A 103 20.19 -6.98 17.59
C GLY A 103 20.35 -7.73 16.27
N MET A 104 19.41 -8.63 15.93
CA MET A 104 19.37 -9.31 14.64
C MET A 104 18.53 -8.52 13.65
N LYS A 105 19.05 -8.30 12.45
CA LYS A 105 18.28 -7.68 11.36
C LYS A 105 17.31 -8.72 10.78
N VAL A 106 16.05 -8.33 10.65
CA VAL A 106 15.03 -9.08 9.93
C VAL A 106 14.72 -8.31 8.66
N VAL A 107 14.91 -8.94 7.51
CA VAL A 107 14.70 -8.36 6.18
C VAL A 107 13.69 -9.22 5.45
N LEU A 108 12.60 -8.61 5.01
CA LEU A 108 11.55 -9.23 4.20
C LEU A 108 11.57 -8.58 2.82
N LEU A 109 11.69 -9.39 1.77
CA LEU A 109 11.65 -8.97 0.37
C LEU A 109 10.59 -9.81 -0.35
N GLY A 110 9.64 -9.16 -1.01
CA GLY A 110 8.53 -9.80 -1.68
C GLY A 110 7.50 -10.38 -0.71
N LEU A 111 6.69 -11.32 -1.21
CA LEU A 111 5.70 -12.01 -0.42
C LEU A 111 6.38 -12.89 0.65
N PHE A 112 5.86 -12.86 1.88
CA PHE A 112 6.41 -13.64 2.99
C PHE A 112 5.31 -14.52 3.60
N ASN A 113 5.69 -15.44 4.49
CA ASN A 113 4.74 -16.34 5.19
C ASN A 113 3.84 -17.18 4.25
N GLY A 114 4.36 -17.59 3.09
CA GLY A 114 3.63 -18.45 2.14
C GLY A 114 2.39 -17.80 1.50
N GLN A 115 2.30 -16.46 1.52
CA GLN A 115 1.24 -15.72 0.84
C GLN A 115 1.14 -16.13 -0.64
N ARG A 116 -0.10 -16.37 -1.11
CA ARG A 116 -0.43 -16.80 -2.49
C ARG A 116 0.14 -18.17 -2.91
N LEU A 117 0.67 -18.97 -1.97
CA LEU A 117 1.18 -20.31 -2.26
C LEU A 117 0.19 -21.43 -1.91
N ASP A 118 -1.00 -21.14 -1.38
CA ASP A 118 -2.05 -22.13 -1.07
C ASP A 118 -1.56 -23.38 -0.30
N ASN A 119 -0.67 -23.19 0.69
CA ASN A 119 0.01 -24.25 1.45
C ASN A 119 0.92 -25.18 0.62
N SER A 120 1.20 -24.84 -0.63
CA SER A 120 2.15 -25.52 -1.52
C SER A 120 3.57 -24.98 -1.30
N TYR A 121 4.10 -25.11 -0.09
CA TYR A 121 5.47 -24.70 0.27
C TYR A 121 6.05 -25.56 1.40
N GLU A 122 7.37 -25.60 1.49
CA GLU A 122 8.11 -26.24 2.59
C GLU A 122 8.78 -25.18 3.46
N ILE A 123 8.78 -25.37 4.79
CA ILE A 123 9.44 -24.48 5.74
C ILE A 123 10.78 -25.09 6.12
N LEU A 124 11.86 -24.39 5.78
CA LEU A 124 13.20 -24.73 6.23
C LEU A 124 13.55 -23.90 7.48
N LEU A 125 13.71 -24.55 8.62
CA LEU A 125 14.24 -23.94 9.84
C LEU A 125 15.74 -24.31 9.95
N ARG A 126 16.62 -23.31 10.11
CA ARG A 126 18.07 -23.50 10.34
C ARG A 126 18.50 -22.90 11.66
#